data_AF-E5Y6E5-F1
#
_entry.id   AF-E5Y6E5-F1
#
_cell.length_a   1.000
_cell.length_b   1.000
_cell.length_c   1.000
_cell.angle_alpha   90.00
_cell.angle_beta   90.00
_cell.angle_gamma   90.00
#
_symmetry.space_group_name_H-M   'P 1'
#
loop_
_entity.id
_entity.type
_entity.pdbx_description
1 polymer ?
#
loop_
_entity_poly.entity_id
_entity_poly.type
_entity_poly.pdbx_seq_one_letter_code
_entity_poly.pdbx_strand_id
1 'polypeptide(L)'
;MPVPTVHLLITLRGPVWRVRILSGGTIRWKCYRAEDYPTPEAVARRCAAGLVTIKPENKPHEGEEGHLRGDIRPVHDSPLRVRWEC
;
A
#
# COMPACT_ATOMS: atom_id res chain seq x y z
N MET A 1 7.03 1.18 -22.20
CA MET A 1 5.93 0.56 -21.46
C MET A 1 5.37 1.59 -20.48
N PRO A 2 4.06 1.89 -20.47
CA PRO A 2 3.50 2.80 -19.47
C PRO A 2 3.72 2.20 -18.08
N VAL A 3 4.22 3.01 -17.16
CA VAL A 3 4.44 2.59 -15.76
C VAL A 3 3.09 2.28 -15.13
N PRO A 4 2.84 1.05 -14.64
CA PRO A 4 1.58 0.72 -14.00
C PRO A 4 1.33 1.68 -12.83
N THR A 5 0.23 2.44 -12.93
CA THR A 5 -0.13 3.44 -11.91
C THR A 5 -1.20 2.86 -11.02
N VAL A 6 -0.97 2.89 -9.71
CA VAL A 6 -1.91 2.46 -8.69
C VAL A 6 -2.53 3.70 -8.04
N HIS A 7 -3.85 3.72 -7.95
CA HIS A 7 -4.59 4.77 -7.25
C HIS A 7 -5.15 4.22 -5.94
N LEU A 8 -4.90 4.95 -4.86
CA LEU A 8 -5.39 4.65 -3.51
C LEU A 8 -6.42 5.71 -3.11
N LEU A 9 -7.67 5.30 -2.85
CA LEU A 9 -8.64 6.18 -2.19
C LEU A 9 -8.74 5.77 -0.73
N ILE A 10 -8.40 6.67 0.17
CA ILE A 10 -8.41 6.46 1.61
C ILE A 10 -9.59 7.22 2.20
N THR A 11 -10.38 6.59 3.05
CA THR A 11 -11.50 7.24 3.71
C THR A 11 -11.61 6.75 5.14
N LEU A 12 -11.72 7.68 6.10
CA LEU A 12 -11.97 7.34 7.50
C LEU A 12 -13.48 7.13 7.73
N ARG A 13 -13.86 6.00 8.31
CA ARG A 13 -15.23 5.67 8.71
C ARG A 13 -15.22 5.18 10.15
N GLY A 14 -15.49 6.07 11.10
CA GLY A 14 -15.35 5.78 12.53
C GLY A 14 -13.89 5.43 12.85
N PRO A 15 -13.61 4.34 13.60
CA PRO A 15 -12.25 3.95 13.96
C PRO A 15 -11.51 3.17 12.86
N VAL A 16 -12.02 3.14 11.62
CA VAL A 16 -11.49 2.29 10.54
C VAL A 16 -11.25 3.10 9.27
N TRP A 17 -10.04 2.98 8.72
CA TRP A 17 -9.69 3.42 7.39
C TRP A 17 -10.14 2.40 6.36
N ARG A 18 -10.86 2.85 5.33
CA ARG A 18 -11.19 2.08 4.13
C ARG A 18 -10.29 2.53 2.98
N VAL A 19 -9.60 1.59 2.37
CA VAL A 19 -8.69 1.83 1.26
C VAL A 19 -9.19 1.11 0.01
N ARG A 20 -9.46 1.86 -1.05
CA ARG A 20 -9.70 1.31 -2.40
C ARG A 20 -8.39 1.36 -3.16
N ILE A 21 -8.00 0.25 -3.75
CA ILE A 21 -6.80 0.11 -4.55
C ILE A 21 -7.24 -0.17 -5.98
N LEU A 22 -7.01 0.77 -6.89
CA LEU A 22 -7.26 0.62 -8.31
C LEU A 22 -5.93 0.40 -9.03
N SER A 23 -5.79 -0.74 -9.71
CA SER A 23 -4.59 -1.09 -10.46
C SER A 23 -4.97 -1.86 -11.73
N GLY A 24 -4.64 -1.34 -12.91
CA GLY A 24 -4.80 -2.06 -14.18
C GLY A 24 -6.22 -2.58 -14.45
N GLY A 25 -7.25 -1.83 -14.06
CA GLY A 25 -8.66 -2.24 -14.22
C GLY A 25 -9.20 -3.18 -13.11
N THR A 26 -8.37 -3.57 -12.14
CA THR A 26 -8.80 -4.34 -10.96
C THR A 26 -8.98 -3.44 -9.75
N ILE A 27 -10.04 -3.69 -8.99
CA ILE A 27 -10.31 -3.02 -7.71
C ILE A 27 -10.06 -4.00 -6.56
N ARG A 28 -9.26 -3.60 -5.59
CA ARG A 28 -9.07 -4.31 -4.31
C ARG A 28 -9.41 -3.40 -3.14
N TRP A 29 -9.71 -4.01 -2.01
CA TRP A 29 -10.10 -3.30 -0.78
C TRP A 29 -9.21 -3.72 0.37
N LYS A 30 -8.84 -2.76 1.21
CA LYS A 30 -8.22 -3.00 2.51
C LYS A 30 -8.86 -2.15 3.58
N CYS A 31 -8.84 -2.66 4.81
CA CYS A 31 -9.23 -1.93 6.00
C CYS A 31 -8.05 -1.87 6.97
N TYR A 32 -7.86 -0.73 7.60
CA TYR A 32 -6.89 -0.55 8.67
C TYR A 32 -7.58 0.11 9.85
N ARG A 33 -7.15 -0.19 11.07
CA ARG A 33 -7.66 0.53 12.24
C ARG A 33 -6.93 1.86 12.39
N ALA A 34 -7.68 2.88 12.81
CA ALA A 34 -7.11 4.19 13.09
C ALA A 34 -6.22 4.18 14.34
N GLU A 35 -6.41 3.22 15.26
CA GLU A 35 -5.52 3.03 16.43
C GLU A 35 -4.10 2.65 16.02
N ASP A 36 -3.96 1.78 15.01
CA ASP A 36 -2.67 1.32 14.49
C ASP A 36 -2.03 2.32 13.51
N TYR A 37 -2.88 3.04 12.76
CA TYR A 37 -2.49 3.98 11.73
C TYR A 37 -3.29 5.28 11.89
N PRO A 38 -2.82 6.24 12.73
CA PRO A 38 -3.62 7.42 13.07
C PRO A 38 -3.74 8.43 11.92
N THR A 39 -2.88 8.35 10.90
CA THR A 39 -2.86 9.28 9.77
C THR A 39 -3.11 8.58 8.43
N PRO A 40 -3.75 9.26 7.46
CA PRO A 40 -3.96 8.68 6.13
C PRO A 40 -2.64 8.41 5.40
N GLU A 41 -1.58 9.18 5.66
CA GLU A 41 -0.25 8.95 5.10
C GLU A 41 0.35 7.63 5.61
N ALA A 42 0.15 7.28 6.88
CA ALA A 42 0.64 6.01 7.43
C ALA A 42 -0.06 4.82 6.75
N VAL A 43 -1.37 4.96 6.50
CA VAL A 43 -2.16 3.98 5.74
C VAL A 43 -1.69 3.87 4.29
N ALA A 44 -1.44 5.01 3.62
CA ALA A 44 -0.94 5.05 2.25
C ALA A 44 0.42 4.34 2.13
N ARG A 45 1.34 4.62 3.05
CA ARG A 45 2.67 3.99 3.09
C ARG A 45 2.58 2.48 3.32
N ARG A 46 1.75 2.05 4.28
CA ARG A 46 1.55 0.61 4.55
C ARG A 46 0.94 -0.12 3.36
N CYS A 47 -0.03 0.53 2.70
CA CYS A 47 -0.66 -0.01 1.51
C CYS A 47 0.35 -0.13 0.35
N ALA A 48 1.10 0.93 0.07
CA ALA A 48 2.14 0.94 -0.95
C ALA A 48 3.20 -0.13 -0.70
N ALA A 49 3.69 -0.25 0.54
CA ALA A 49 4.65 -1.29 0.91
C ALA A 49 4.11 -2.69 0.61
N GLY A 50 2.86 -2.97 1.00
CA GLY A 50 2.23 -4.26 0.71
C GLY A 50 2.08 -4.54 -0.79
N LEU A 51 1.91 -3.52 -1.64
CA LEU A 51 1.80 -3.69 -3.09
C LEU A 51 3.14 -3.92 -3.78
N VAL A 52 4.21 -3.32 -3.27
CA VAL A 52 5.58 -3.57 -3.76
C VAL A 52 6.01 -5.01 -3.44
N THR A 53 5.58 -5.55 -2.31
CA THR A 53 5.84 -6.96 -1.94
C THR A 53 5.04 -7.94 -2.79
N ILE A 54 3.86 -7.57 -3.32
CA ILE A 54 3.11 -8.39 -4.28
C ILE A 54 3.72 -8.21 -5.69
N LYS A 55 4.96 -8.62 -5.89
CA LYS A 55 5.45 -8.94 -7.23
C LYS A 55 4.67 -10.15 -7.76
N PRO A 56 4.37 -10.22 -9.07
CA PRO A 56 3.57 -11.29 -9.65
C PRO A 56 4.45 -12.52 -9.89
N GLU A 57 4.90 -13.16 -8.83
CA GLU A 57 5.43 -14.52 -8.94
C GLU A 57 4.66 -15.40 -7.96
N ASN A 58 3.76 -16.17 -8.57
CA ASN A 58 3.25 -17.44 -8.12
C ASN A 58 4.06 -18.07 -6.95
N LYS A 59 3.61 -17.89 -5.69
CA LYS A 59 3.62 -18.92 -4.64
C LYS A 59 2.99 -18.42 -3.31
N PRO A 60 2.42 -19.32 -2.49
CA PRO A 60 1.69 -18.99 -1.28
C PRO A 60 2.62 -18.79 -0.06
N HIS A 61 2.13 -17.99 0.88
CA HIS A 61 2.46 -17.88 2.31
C HIS A 61 3.79 -18.48 2.83
N GLU A 62 4.64 -17.59 3.36
CA GLU A 62 5.50 -17.72 4.55
C GLU A 62 6.14 -16.32 4.71
N GLY A 63 5.95 -15.54 5.78
CA GLY A 63 6.24 -15.88 7.17
C GLY A 63 7.72 -15.60 7.44
N GLU A 64 8.14 -14.33 7.53
CA GLU A 64 9.37 -14.00 8.28
C GLU A 64 9.48 -12.51 8.64
N GLU A 65 9.74 -12.29 9.93
CA GLU A 65 10.17 -11.05 10.55
C GLU A 65 11.57 -10.61 10.09
N GLY A 66 11.83 -9.30 9.94
CA GLY A 66 13.19 -8.88 9.59
C GLY A 66 13.42 -7.38 9.45
N HIS A 67 13.76 -6.75 10.57
CA HIS A 67 14.70 -5.63 10.69
C HIS A 67 14.25 -4.22 10.22
N LEU A 68 13.92 -3.39 11.23
CA LEU A 68 13.97 -1.93 11.16
C LEU A 68 15.41 -1.48 10.87
N ARG A 69 15.67 -0.93 9.68
CA ARG A 69 16.82 -0.04 9.48
C ARG A 69 16.35 1.21 8.75
N GLY A 70 16.47 2.34 9.45
CA GLY A 70 16.27 3.65 8.88
C GLY A 70 17.24 3.87 7.72
N ASP A 71 16.69 3.95 6.52
CA ASP A 71 17.27 4.62 5.37
C ASP A 71 16.07 5.08 4.54
N ILE A 72 15.66 6.33 4.70
CA ILE A 72 14.61 6.93 3.87
C ILE A 72 15.22 7.07 2.48
N ARG A 73 15.20 5.98 1.71
CA ARG A 73 15.47 6.03 0.27
C ARG A 73 14.20 6.52 -0.41
N PRO A 74 14.26 7.61 -1.20
CA PRO A 74 13.10 8.09 -1.91
C PRO A 74 12.58 6.97 -2.83
N VAL A 75 11.26 6.85 -2.85
CA VAL A 75 10.46 5.85 -3.55
C VAL A 75 10.75 5.89 -5.07
N HIS A 76 11.83 5.26 -5.53
CA HIS A 76 12.19 5.25 -6.96
C HIS A 76 12.58 3.88 -7.52
N ASP A 77 12.63 2.82 -6.71
CA ASP A 77 12.93 1.45 -7.21
C ASP A 77 11.69 0.55 -7.38
N SER A 78 10.49 1.10 -7.16
CA SER A 78 9.25 0.38 -7.44
C SER A 78 8.72 0.76 -8.83
N PRO A 79 8.42 -0.20 -9.73
CA PRO A 79 7.82 0.09 -11.02
C PRO A 79 6.36 0.57 -10.92
N LEU A 80 5.88 0.87 -9.70
CA LEU A 80 4.51 1.28 -9.41
C LEU A 80 4.50 2.75 -8.99
N ARG A 81 3.80 3.59 -9.75
CA ARG A 81 3.50 4.96 -9.32
C ARG A 81 2.26 4.90 -8.45
N VAL A 82 2.42 5.22 -7.16
CA VAL A 82 1.30 5.27 -6.21
C VAL A 82 0.83 6.71 -6.07
N ARG A 83 -0.46 6.94 -6.36
CA ARG A 83 -1.15 8.19 -6.05
C ARG A 83 -2.22 7.90 -5.01
N TRP A 84 -2.39 8.78 -4.03
CA TRP A 84 -3.42 8.61 -3.02
C TRP A 84 -4.21 9.91 -2.82
N GLU A 85 -5.48 9.75 -2.45
CA GLU A 85 -6.41 10.82 -2.14
C GLU A 85 -7.12 10.48 -0.83
N CYS A 86 -7.42 11.51 -0.01
CA CYS A 86 -8.04 11.39 1.31
C CYS A 86 -9.44 12.01 1.36
#